data_AF-A0A919RD94-F1
#
_entry.id   AF-A0A919RD94-F1
#
_cell.length_a   1.000
_cell.length_b   1.000
_cell.length_c   1.000
_cell.angle_alpha   90.00
_cell.angle_beta   90.00
_cell.angle_gamma   90.00
#
_symmetry.space_group_name_H-M   'P 1'
#
loop_
_entity.id
_entity.type
_entity.pdbx_description
1 polymer ?
#
loop_
_entity_poly.entity_id
_entity_poly.type
_entity_poly.pdbx_seq_one_letter_code
_entity_poly.pdbx_strand_id
1 'polypeptide(L)'
;MAARPGGTLQVAMHEGPRPVMRGRFLELVPYERLVFTFGWEATPGAPDLAPEASRVEVTLTPDGDGTELTLRHSGLPIVLEEETGDGWAHLLHRLAGTAESQEHR
;
A
#
# COMPACT_ATOMS: atom_id res chain seq x y z
N MET A 1 -1.99 3.81 -18.77
CA MET A 1 -1.04 2.84 -18.17
C MET A 1 0.10 3.62 -17.55
N ALA A 2 0.58 3.24 -16.36
CA ALA A 2 1.84 2.49 -16.32
C ALA A 2 2.24 2.09 -14.89
N ALA A 3 2.08 0.80 -14.58
CA ALA A 3 2.89 0.16 -13.55
C ALA A 3 4.34 0.10 -14.07
N ARG A 4 5.05 1.22 -13.94
CA ARG A 4 6.47 1.40 -14.25
C ARG A 4 7.04 2.45 -13.28
N PRO A 5 8.34 2.43 -12.97
CA PRO A 5 8.97 3.52 -12.24
C PRO A 5 8.64 4.90 -12.85
N GLY A 6 8.23 5.85 -12.00
CA GLY A 6 7.72 7.17 -12.37
C GLY A 6 6.25 7.22 -12.79
N GLY A 7 5.57 6.08 -12.90
CA GLY A 7 4.15 6.00 -13.24
C GLY A 7 3.23 6.35 -12.07
N THR A 8 2.06 6.94 -12.38
CA THR A 8 1.05 7.32 -11.38
C THR A 8 0.39 6.09 -10.76
N LEU A 9 0.25 6.12 -9.44
CA LEU A 9 -0.56 5.20 -8.65
C LEU A 9 -1.77 5.95 -8.10
N GLN A 10 -2.96 5.37 -8.27
CA GLN A 10 -4.19 5.90 -7.73
C GLN A 10 -5.05 4.75 -7.22
N VAL A 11 -5.50 4.82 -5.97
CA VAL A 11 -6.35 3.79 -5.36
C VAL A 11 -7.54 4.48 -4.69
N ALA A 12 -8.74 4.21 -5.18
CA ALA A 12 -9.97 4.69 -4.55
C ALA A 12 -10.37 3.72 -3.44
N MET A 13 -10.48 4.23 -2.21
CA MET A 13 -10.97 3.42 -1.09
C MET A 13 -12.48 3.25 -1.21
N HIS A 14 -12.97 2.05 -0.90
CA HIS A 14 -14.39 1.72 -1.05
C HIS A 14 -15.20 1.96 0.23
N GLU A 15 -14.53 2.23 1.35
CA GLU A 15 -15.11 2.41 2.67
C GLU A 15 -14.95 3.86 3.17
N GLY A 16 -15.83 4.29 4.09
CA GLY A 16 -15.79 5.63 4.69
C GLY A 16 -16.07 6.77 3.70
N PRO A 17 -15.37 7.92 3.78
CA PRO A 17 -15.58 9.06 2.88
C PRO A 17 -15.11 8.79 1.43
N ARG A 18 -14.68 7.56 1.12
CA ARG A 18 -14.14 7.12 -0.17
C ARG A 18 -12.98 8.02 -0.67
N PRO A 19 -11.98 8.27 0.19
CA PRO A 19 -10.82 9.06 -0.22
C PRO A 19 -10.04 8.35 -1.32
N VAL A 20 -9.35 9.13 -2.14
CA VAL A 20 -8.50 8.62 -3.20
C VAL A 20 -7.05 8.75 -2.74
N MET A 21 -6.37 7.61 -2.59
CA MET A 21 -4.92 7.59 -2.40
C MET A 21 -4.22 7.92 -3.72
N ARG A 22 -3.21 8.79 -3.68
CA ARG A 22 -2.37 9.15 -4.82
C ARG A 22 -0.90 9.06 -4.51
N GLY A 23 -0.17 8.52 -5.48
CA GLY A 23 1.23 8.24 -5.40
C GLY A 23 1.90 8.11 -6.76
N ARG A 24 3.18 7.75 -6.73
CA ARG A 24 3.95 7.30 -7.89
C ARG A 24 4.74 6.05 -7.54
N PHE A 25 4.84 5.13 -8.49
CA PHE A 25 5.78 4.03 -8.40
C PHE A 25 7.20 4.58 -8.45
N LEU A 26 8.01 4.26 -7.46
CA LEU A 26 9.42 4.61 -7.41
C LEU A 26 10.29 3.45 -7.88
N GLU A 27 9.90 2.22 -7.53
CA GLU A 27 10.63 0.99 -7.85
C GLU A 27 9.63 -0.16 -8.06
N LEU A 28 9.88 -0.97 -9.09
CA LEU A 28 9.11 -2.17 -9.40
C LEU A 28 10.09 -3.26 -9.86
N VAL A 29 10.39 -4.19 -8.95
CA VAL A 29 11.17 -5.39 -9.25
C VAL A 29 10.19 -6.56 -9.22
N PRO A 30 9.97 -7.25 -10.35
CA PRO A 30 9.03 -8.37 -10.42
C PRO A 30 9.29 -9.39 -9.31
N TYR A 31 8.23 -9.75 -8.59
CA TYR A 31 8.22 -10.77 -7.52
C TYR A 31 9.11 -10.50 -6.29
N GLU A 32 9.82 -9.37 -6.24
CA GLU A 32 10.78 -9.08 -5.16
C GLU A 32 10.44 -7.79 -4.41
N ARG A 33 10.11 -6.71 -5.12
CA ARG A 33 10.05 -5.38 -4.49
C ARG A 33 9.11 -4.39 -5.18
N LEU A 34 8.35 -3.68 -4.37
CA LEU A 34 7.47 -2.59 -4.79
C LEU A 34 7.70 -1.39 -3.86
N VAL A 35 7.99 -0.25 -4.46
CA VAL A 35 8.12 1.03 -3.73
C VAL A 35 7.26 2.08 -4.40
N PHE A 36 6.50 2.81 -3.60
CA PHE A 36 5.69 3.92 -4.07
C PHE A 36 5.57 5.02 -3.02
N THR A 37 5.30 6.23 -3.50
CA THR A 37 4.87 7.33 -2.63
C THR A 37 3.40 7.20 -2.29
N PHE A 38 2.98 7.76 -1.16
CA PHE A 38 1.63 7.63 -0.62
C PHE A 38 1.14 8.98 -0.08
N GLY A 39 -0.16 9.18 -0.14
CA GLY A 39 -0.86 10.36 0.35
C GLY A 39 -2.29 10.37 -0.18
N TRP A 40 -3.09 11.34 0.24
CA TRP A 40 -4.52 11.42 -0.07
C TRP A 40 -4.84 12.63 -0.93
N GLU A 41 -5.79 12.50 -1.85
CA GLU A 41 -6.43 13.66 -2.47
C GLU A 41 -7.12 14.51 -1.40
N ALA A 42 -7.02 15.83 -1.55
CA ALA A 42 -7.66 16.78 -0.64
C ALA A 42 -9.18 16.76 -0.83
N THR A 43 -9.84 15.85 -0.10
CA THR A 43 -11.30 15.69 -0.06
C THR A 43 -11.79 15.79 1.39
N PRO A 44 -13.02 16.28 1.64
CA PRO A 44 -13.57 16.31 2.99
C PRO A 44 -13.52 14.93 3.66
N GLY A 45 -12.89 14.85 4.83
CA GLY A 45 -12.75 13.60 5.59
C GLY A 45 -11.56 12.73 5.19
N ALA A 46 -10.73 13.14 4.22
CA ALA A 46 -9.45 12.49 3.99
C ALA A 46 -8.44 12.86 5.09
N PRO A 47 -7.53 11.93 5.47
CA PRO A 47 -6.42 12.25 6.37
C PRO A 47 -5.55 13.37 5.80
N ASP A 48 -5.01 14.21 6.69
CA ASP A 48 -4.13 15.32 6.32
C ASP A 48 -2.71 14.82 6.00
N LEU A 49 -2.58 14.22 4.83
CA LEU A 49 -1.32 13.76 4.26
C LEU A 49 -1.36 14.00 2.76
N ALA A 50 -0.64 15.03 2.30
CA ALA A 50 -0.63 15.43 0.90
C ALA A 50 -0.19 14.26 -0.02
N PRO A 51 -0.65 14.23 -1.29
CA PRO A 51 -0.21 13.23 -2.25
C PRO A 51 1.32 13.17 -2.32
N GLU A 52 1.84 11.94 -2.37
CA GLU A 52 3.27 11.66 -2.44
C GLU A 52 4.11 12.09 -1.21
N ALA A 53 3.49 12.48 -0.09
CA ALA A 53 4.19 12.98 1.10
C ALA A 53 4.87 11.89 1.94
N SER A 54 4.41 10.64 1.85
CA SER A 54 5.00 9.49 2.55
C SER A 54 5.46 8.41 1.56
N ARG A 55 6.10 7.36 2.07
CA ARG A 55 6.69 6.29 1.27
C ARG A 55 6.36 4.92 1.83
N VAL A 56 5.92 4.03 0.95
CA VAL A 56 5.64 2.63 1.25
C VAL A 56 6.63 1.74 0.51
N GLU A 57 7.19 0.77 1.22
CA GLU A 57 8.12 -0.22 0.71
C GLU A 57 7.58 -1.61 1.04
N VAL A 58 7.37 -2.42 0.00
CA VAL A 58 6.96 -3.81 0.11
C VAL A 58 8.10 -4.67 -0.42
N THR A 59 8.51 -5.65 0.39
CA THR A 59 9.50 -6.66 0.02
C THR A 59 8.84 -8.03 0.10
N LEU A 60 9.09 -8.84 -0.92
CA LEU A 60 8.60 -10.21 -1.05
C LEU A 60 9.80 -11.15 -1.02
N THR A 61 9.84 -12.02 -0.03
CA THR A 61 10.91 -13.00 0.13
C THR A 61 10.30 -14.41 0.04
N PRO A 62 10.81 -15.28 -0.86
CA PRO A 62 10.39 -16.68 -0.86
C PRO A 62 10.66 -17.33 0.50
N ASP A 63 9.67 -18.02 1.06
CA ASP A 63 9.79 -18.74 2.33
C ASP A 63 9.08 -20.10 2.24
N GLY A 64 9.86 -21.16 1.96
CA GLY A 64 9.32 -22.49 1.68
C GLY A 64 8.37 -22.49 0.48
N ASP A 65 7.16 -23.00 0.70
CA ASP A 65 6.07 -22.99 -0.29
C ASP A 65 5.28 -21.66 -0.30
N GLY A 66 5.65 -20.72 0.57
CA GLY A 66 4.99 -19.43 0.75
C GLY A 66 5.86 -18.22 0.38
N THR A 67 5.42 -17.05 0.83
CA THR A 67 6.13 -15.78 0.65
C THR A 67 6.00 -14.95 1.91
N GLU A 68 7.12 -14.54 2.48
CA GLU A 68 7.16 -13.53 3.53
C GLU A 68 7.02 -12.14 2.89
N LEU A 69 5.97 -11.41 3.27
CA LEU A 69 5.75 -10.03 2.86
C LEU A 69 6.09 -9.09 4.01
N THR A 70 7.08 -8.23 3.81
CA THR A 70 7.39 -7.13 4.74
C THR A 70 6.94 -5.80 4.15
N LEU A 71 6.15 -5.04 4.90
CA LEU A 71 5.71 -3.69 4.55
C LEU A 71 6.30 -2.67 5.53
N ARG A 72 6.94 -1.62 5.00
CA ARG A 72 7.36 -0.45 5.77
C ARG A 72 6.72 0.81 5.22
N HIS A 73 6.01 1.54 6.06
CA HIS A 73 5.49 2.87 5.76
C HIS A 73 6.31 3.91 6.54
N SER A 74 6.88 4.88 5.84
CA SER A 74 7.75 5.91 6.41
C SER A 74 7.36 7.31 5.93
N GLY A 75 7.74 8.34 6.67
CA GLY A 75 7.37 9.72 6.37
C GLY A 75 5.94 10.08 6.78
N LEU A 76 5.34 9.31 7.70
CA LEU A 76 4.05 9.64 8.29
C LEU A 76 4.24 10.63 9.45
N PRO A 77 3.31 11.59 9.60
CA PRO A 77 3.11 12.28 10.88
C PRO A 77 2.77 11.27 11.97
N ILE A 78 3.30 11.46 13.18
CA ILE A 78 3.09 10.57 14.34
C ILE A 78 1.60 10.30 14.59
N VAL A 79 0.75 11.33 14.41
CA VAL A 79 -0.69 11.24 14.63
C VAL A 79 -1.41 10.26 13.68
N LEU A 80 -0.78 9.89 12.56
CA LEU A 80 -1.33 8.94 11.58
C LEU A 80 -0.71 7.55 11.70
N GLU A 81 0.31 7.33 12.54
CA GLU A 81 1.05 6.05 12.58
C GLU A 81 0.16 4.88 12.99
N GLU A 82 -0.63 5.04 14.05
CA GLU A 82 -1.50 3.98 14.58
C GLU A 82 -2.61 3.62 13.59
N GLU A 83 -3.40 4.59 13.14
CA GLU A 83 -4.48 4.39 12.16
C GLU A 83 -3.96 3.75 10.86
N THR A 84 -2.79 4.20 10.39
CA THR A 84 -2.19 3.66 9.18
C THR A 84 -1.70 2.22 9.39
N GLY A 85 -1.17 1.91 10.59
CA GLY A 85 -0.79 0.56 10.98
C GLY A 85 -1.98 -0.40 10.95
N ASP A 86 -3.11 -0.01 11.56
CA ASP A 86 -4.34 -0.80 11.58
C ASP A 86 -4.90 -1.03 10.17
N GLY A 87 -4.90 0.01 9.34
CA GLY A 87 -5.31 -0.09 7.94
C GLY A 87 -4.47 -1.09 7.15
N TRP A 88 -3.15 -1.07 7.33
CA TRP A 88 -2.26 -2.04 6.70
C TRP A 88 -2.48 -3.47 7.21
N ALA A 89 -2.61 -3.65 8.53
CA ALA A 89 -2.86 -4.96 9.13
C ALA A 89 -4.14 -5.58 8.58
N HIS A 90 -5.22 -4.80 8.46
CA HIS A 90 -6.48 -5.25 7.86
C HIS A 90 -6.31 -5.70 6.40
N LEU A 91 -5.62 -4.90 5.57
CA LEU A 91 -5.40 -5.23 4.17
C LEU A 91 -4.52 -6.47 3.99
N LEU A 92 -3.45 -6.60 4.78
CA LEU A 92 -2.55 -7.75 4.74
C LEU A 92 -3.25 -9.04 5.19
N HIS A 93 -4.11 -8.97 6.20
CA HIS A 93 -4.94 -10.12 6.60
C HIS A 93 -5.85 -10.60 5.47
N ARG A 94 -6.50 -9.67 4.76
CA ARG A 94 -7.33 -10.00 3.59
C ARG A 94 -6.52 -10.57 2.42
N LEU A 95 -5.31 -10.07 2.21
CA LEU A 95 -4.39 -10.58 1.20
C LEU A 95 -4.03 -12.04 1.48
N ALA A 96 -3.67 -12.36 2.72
CA ALA A 96 -3.35 -13.73 3.14
C ALA A 96 -4.52 -14.69 2.87
N GLY A 97 -5.73 -14.37 3.34
CA GLY A 97 -6.90 -15.22 3.10
C GLY A 97 -7.27 -15.38 1.61
N THR A 98 -6.99 -14.36 0.79
CA THR A 98 -7.17 -14.45 -0.66
C THR A 98 -6.12 -15.36 -1.30
N ALA A 99 -4.85 -15.24 -0.92
CA ALA A 99 -3.76 -16.07 -1.44
C ALA A 99 -4.01 -17.56 -1.15
N GLU A 100 -4.38 -17.89 0.09
CA GLU A 100 -4.76 -19.25 0.51
C GLU A 100 -5.96 -19.78 -0.28
N SER A 101 -6.96 -18.94 -0.57
CA SER A 101 -8.14 -19.34 -1.35
C SER A 101 -7.85 -19.56 -2.83
N GLN A 102 -6.84 -18.88 -3.39
CA GLN A 102 -6.42 -19.05 -4.79
C GLN A 102 -5.57 -20.31 -4.99
N GLU A 103 -4.91 -20.79 -3.94
CA GLU A 103 -4.14 -22.05 -3.97
C GLU A 103 -5.05 -23.29 -4.08
N HIS A 104 -6.28 -23.19 -3.58
CA HIS A 104 -7.27 -24.29 -3.61
C HIS A 104 -8.07 -24.39 -4.92
N ARG A 105 -7.71 -23.64 -5.97
CA ARG A 105 -8.45 -23.60 -7.25
C ARG A 105 -7.75 -24.31 -8.39
#